data_AF-A0A644SVI0-F1
#
_entry.id   AF-A0A644SVI0-F1
#
_cell.length_a   1.000
_cell.length_b   1.000
_cell.length_c   1.000
_cell.angle_alpha   90.00
_cell.angle_beta   90.00
_cell.angle_gamma   90.00
#
_symmetry.space_group_name_H-M   'P 1'
#
loop_
_entity.id
_entity.type
_entity.pdbx_description
1 polymer ?
#
loop_
_entity_poly.entity_id
_entity_poly.type
_entity_poly.pdbx_seq_one_letter_code
_entity_poly.pdbx_strand_id
1 'polypeptide(L)' 'MNLTTRELLYLEDLTKLFESVDKNCSRGIQTSNDPQVKSLLQGLSQDHKQWMQSISSIVTSNGNLQ' A
#
# COMPACT_ATOMS: atom_id res chain seq x y z
N MET A 1 21.13 3.58 -0.65
CA MET A 1 20.81 3.38 0.77
C MET A 1 20.58 1.90 0.92
N ASN A 2 21.36 1.20 1.76
CA ASN A 2 21.20 -0.24 1.96
C ASN A 2 20.40 -0.45 3.25
N LEU A 3 19.17 -0.93 3.10
CA LEU A 3 18.32 -1.32 4.19
C LEU A 3 18.79 -2.66 4.77
N THR A 4 18.71 -2.75 6.09
CA THR A 4 18.92 -3.98 6.85
C THR A 4 17.76 -4.96 6.63
N THR A 5 17.98 -6.23 6.93
CA THR A 5 16.92 -7.26 6.89
C THR A 5 15.71 -6.88 7.74
N ARG A 6 15.92 -6.26 8.91
CA ARG A 6 14.83 -5.82 9.79
C ARG A 6 13.98 -4.74 9.15
N GLU A 7 14.60 -3.78 8.46
CA GLU A 7 13.89 -2.72 7.74
C GLU A 7 13.11 -3.28 6.55
N LEU A 8 13.68 -4.25 5.82
CA LEU A 8 12.98 -4.94 4.73
C LEU A 8 11.75 -5.71 5.22
N LEU A 9 11.86 -6.44 6.33
CA LEU A 9 10.73 -7.16 6.94
C LEU A 9 9.64 -6.18 7.40
N TYR A 10 10.02 -5.04 7.96
CA TYR A 10 9.07 -3.99 8.34
C TYR A 10 8.33 -3.42 7.13
N LEU A 11 9.01 -3.22 6.00
CA LEU A 11 8.39 -2.80 4.74
C LEU A 11 7.43 -3.85 4.17
N GLU A 12 7.76 -5.14 4.31
CA GLU A 12 6.87 -6.23 3.93
C GLU A 12 5.58 -6.22 4.76
N ASP A 13 5.70 -6.06 6.08
CA ASP A 13 4.54 -5.98 6.97
C ASP A 13 3.68 -4.74 6.73
N LEU A 14 4.29 -3.58 6.42
CA LEU A 14 3.56 -2.40 5.97
C LEU A 14 2.79 -2.64 4.68
N THR A 15 3.36 -3.39 3.74
CA THR A 15 2.69 -3.73 2.48
C THR A 15 1.41 -4.54 2.76
N LYS A 16 1.47 -5.53 3.68
CA LYS A 16 0.28 -6.31 4.09
C LYS A 16 -0.80 -5.43 4.74
N LEU A 17 -0.40 -4.43 5.54
CA LEU A 17 -1.34 -3.46 6.11
C LEU A 17 -2.01 -2.63 5.00
N PHE A 18 -1.24 -2.12 4.03
CA PHE A 18 -1.78 -1.33 2.93
C PHE A 18 -2.72 -2.14 2.03
N GLU A 19 -2.42 -3.41 1.77
CA GLU A 19 -3.33 -4.31 1.06
C GLU A 19 -4.66 -4.49 1.82
N SER A 20 -4.60 -4.63 3.15
CA SER A 20 -5.80 -4.73 3.98
C SER A 20 -6.65 -3.46 3.91
N VAL A 21 -6.01 -2.29 3.96
CA VAL A 21 -6.70 -1.00 3.81
C VAL A 21 -7.33 -0.86 2.42
N ASP A 22 -6.60 -1.20 1.35
CA ASP A 22 -7.11 -1.14 -0.03
C ASP A 22 -8.32 -2.06 -0.24
N LYS A 23 -8.29 -3.27 0.32
CA LYS A 23 -9.44 -4.20 0.29
C LYS A 23 -10.65 -3.62 1.00
N ASN A 24 -10.46 -3.00 2.17
CA ASN A 24 -11.55 -2.35 2.90
C ASN A 24 -12.10 -1.12 2.16
N CYS A 25 -11.22 -0.30 1.57
CA CYS A 25 -11.63 0.82 0.73
C CYS A 25 -12.44 0.34 -0.48
N SER A 26 -11.95 -0.68 -1.18
CA SER A 26 -12.62 -1.30 -2.33
C SER A 26 -14.01 -1.81 -1.96
N ARG A 27 -14.14 -2.50 -0.82
CA ARG A 27 -15.44 -2.93 -0.30
C ARG A 27 -16.35 -1.73 0.00
N GLY A 28 -15.83 -0.72 0.69
CA GLY A 28 -16.59 0.48 1.03
C GLY A 28 -17.08 1.26 -0.20
N ILE A 29 -16.27 1.35 -1.26
CA ILE A 29 -16.66 1.96 -2.55
C ILE A 29 -17.85 1.22 -3.16
N GLN A 30 -17.82 -0.12 -3.13
CA GLN A 30 -18.88 -0.96 -3.68
C GLN A 30 -20.19 -0.88 -2.89
N THR A 31 -20.11 -0.72 -1.56
CA THR A 31 -21.29 -0.75 -0.68
C THR A 31 -21.85 0.62 -0.33
N SER A 32 -21.07 1.70 -0.50
CA SER A 32 -21.55 3.05 -0.22
C SER A 32 -22.49 3.56 -1.31
N ASN A 33 -23.48 4.35 -0.93
CA ASN A 33 -24.33 5.10 -1.87
C ASN A 33 -23.97 6.59 -1.91
N ASP A 34 -23.14 7.07 -0.98
CA ASP A 34 -22.71 8.46 -0.89
C ASP A 34 -21.53 8.73 -1.85
N PRO A 35 -21.67 9.64 -2.83
CA PRO A 35 -20.61 9.97 -3.78
C PRO A 35 -19.35 10.55 -3.14
N GLN A 36 -19.47 11.34 -2.07
CA GLN A 36 -18.32 11.93 -1.37
C GLN A 36 -17.53 10.85 -0.65
N VAL A 37 -18.22 9.92 0.01
CA VAL A 37 -17.58 8.75 0.64
C VAL A 37 -16.88 7.89 -0.41
N LYS A 38 -17.49 7.66 -1.58
CA LYS A 38 -16.82 6.92 -2.67
C LYS A 38 -15.54 7.61 -3.13
N SER A 39 -15.60 8.91 -3.37
CA SER A 39 -14.45 9.70 -3.80
C SER A 39 -13.30 9.63 -2.78
N LEU A 40 -13.62 9.77 -1.48
CA LEU A 40 -12.64 9.65 -0.40
C LEU A 40 -11.98 8.26 -0.39
N LEU A 41 -12.79 7.19 -0.45
CA LEU A 41 -12.27 5.83 -0.44
C LEU A 41 -11.47 5.49 -1.70
N GLN A 42 -11.83 6.05 -2.85
CA GLN A 42 -11.06 5.92 -4.09
C GLN A 42 -9.69 6.60 -3.97
N GLY A 43 -9.63 7.81 -3.41
CA GLY A 43 -8.37 8.50 -3.12
C GLY A 43 -7.47 7.68 -2.19
N LEU A 44 -8.03 7.21 -1.07
CA LEU A 44 -7.30 6.37 -0.12
C LEU A 44 -6.79 5.07 -0.76
N SER A 45 -7.61 4.38 -1.53
CA SER A 45 -7.22 3.18 -2.28
C SER A 45 -6.04 3.46 -3.22
N GLN A 46 -6.10 4.59 -3.94
CA GLN A 46 -5.06 4.98 -4.88
C GLN A 46 -3.73 5.30 -4.17
N ASP A 47 -3.76 6.04 -3.06
CA ASP A 47 -2.57 6.38 -2.28
C ASP A 47 -1.88 5.11 -1.75
N HIS A 48 -2.66 4.17 -1.20
CA HIS A 48 -2.11 2.91 -0.68
C HIS A 48 -1.49 2.06 -1.78
N LYS A 49 -2.11 2.00 -2.97
CA LYS A 49 -1.52 1.33 -4.15
C LYS A 49 -0.19 1.95 -4.57
N GLN A 50 -0.08 3.27 -4.56
CA GLN A 50 1.17 3.96 -4.86
C GLN A 50 2.25 3.68 -3.81
N TRP A 51 1.89 3.62 -2.52
CA TRP A 51 2.83 3.25 -1.46
C TRP A 51 3.33 1.81 -1.59
N MET A 52 2.44 0.86 -1.89
CA MET A 52 2.85 -0.54 -2.15
C MET A 52 3.82 -0.63 -3.33
N GLN A 53 3.56 0.08 -4.43
CA GLN A 53 4.47 0.14 -5.59
C GLN A 53 5.84 0.75 -5.22
N SER A 54 5.83 1.80 -4.41
CA SER A 54 7.05 2.46 -3.93
C SER A 54 7.88 1.52 -3.06
N ILE A 55 7.24 0.82 -2.12
CA ILE A 55 7.89 -0.19 -1.28
C ILE A 55 8.47 -1.33 -2.12
N SER A 56 7.70 -1.88 -3.07
CA SER A 56 8.17 -2.92 -3.98
C SER A 56 9.41 -2.49 -4.76
N SER A 57 9.46 -1.22 -5.19
CA SER A 57 10.61 -0.65 -5.90
C SER A 57 11.83 -0.54 -4.99
N ILE A 58 11.65 -0.12 -3.73
CA ILE A 58 12.72 -0.04 -2.72
C ILE A 58 13.28 -1.43 -2.42
N VAL A 59 12.42 -2.42 -2.15
CA VAL A 59 12.84 -3.79 -1.83
C VAL A 59 13.61 -4.41 -2.99
N THR A 60 13.11 -4.26 -4.22
CA THR A 60 13.79 -4.75 -5.44
C THR A 60 15.15 -4.09 -5.63
N SER A 61 15.22 -2.77 -5.46
CA SER A 61 16.48 -2.02 -5.59
C SER A 61 17.49 -2.42 -4.52
N ASN A 62 17.02 -2.71 -3.29
CA ASN A 62 17.89 -3.17 -2.21
C ASN A 62 18.41 -4.59 -2.43
N GLY A 63 17.60 -5.48 -3.01
CA GLY A 63 18.01 -6.84 -3.38
C GLY A 63 19.04 -6.88 -4.51
N ASN A 64 18.99 -5.91 -5.44
CA ASN A 64 19.98 -5.76 -6.52
C ASN A 64 21.31 -5.14 -6.06
N LEU A 65 21.39 -4.63 -4.82
CA LEU A 65 22.58 -4.05 -4.21
C LEU A 65 23.32 -5.02 -3.26
N GLN A 66 22.75 -6.21 -3.01
CA GLN A 66 23.36 -7.31 -2.25
C GLN A 66 24.06 -8.29 -3.19
#